data_AF-A0ABD3HCK7-F1
#
_entry.id   AF-A0ABD3HCK7-F1
#
_cell.length_a   1.000
_cell.length_b   1.000
_cell.length_c   1.000
_cell.angle_alpha   90.00
_cell.angle_beta   90.00
_cell.angle_gamma   90.00
#
_symmetry.space_group_name_H-M   'P 1'
#
loop_
_entity.id
_entity.type
_entity.pdbx_description
1 polymer ?
#
loop_
_entity_poly.entity_id
_entity_poly.type
_entity_poly.pdbx_seq_one_letter_code
_entity_poly.pdbx_strand_id
1 'polypeptide(L)'
;MASARTTALIRLLTPSVVLCVIVLWFPVVEAGKRRVHIPDDLADVVDNEEDDDWKQWGKPTTIRGSEIGPPPAFTDGMDVRDYQRELIKREFGPSMGFAKLRIDVPRELDEAPRIATKWADLLKTGSINCHIVAVDRSTIMFTIPNGQDALEVKDFVLSQPEAYEFRLGQSTFRRPGDPELEVVVERMKREREKKEHEMKEEL
;
A
#
# COMPACT_ATOMS: atom_id res chain seq x y z
N MET A 1 -47.87 1.23 82.42
CA MET A 1 -47.14 0.14 81.73
C MET A 1 -47.37 0.17 80.22
N ALA A 2 -46.95 1.23 79.51
CA ALA A 2 -47.23 1.38 78.06
C ALA A 2 -45.99 1.67 77.20
N SER A 3 -44.80 1.85 77.79
CA SER A 3 -43.58 2.23 77.05
C SER A 3 -42.63 1.07 76.71
N ALA A 4 -42.89 -0.15 77.21
CA ALA A 4 -42.04 -1.32 76.98
C ALA A 4 -42.50 -2.21 75.81
N ARG A 5 -43.75 -2.05 75.35
CA ARG A 5 -44.33 -2.87 74.27
C ARG A 5 -44.00 -2.31 72.87
N THR A 6 -43.90 -0.99 72.75
CA THR A 6 -43.57 -0.30 71.50
C THR A 6 -42.09 -0.46 71.12
N THR A 7 -41.18 -0.43 72.09
CA THR A 7 -39.74 -0.64 71.84
C THR A 7 -39.38 -2.10 71.52
N ALA A 8 -40.15 -3.07 72.01
CA ALA A 8 -39.97 -4.49 71.69
C ALA A 8 -40.44 -4.83 70.26
N LEU A 9 -41.57 -4.25 69.81
CA LEU A 9 -42.08 -4.43 68.45
C LEU A 9 -41.15 -3.80 67.40
N ILE A 10 -40.57 -2.63 67.68
CA ILE A 10 -39.63 -1.96 66.77
C ILE A 10 -38.31 -2.75 66.65
N ARG A 11 -37.83 -3.39 67.74
CA ARG A 11 -36.59 -4.20 67.71
C ARG A 11 -36.73 -5.55 67.01
N LEU A 12 -37.94 -6.06 66.83
CA LEU A 12 -38.21 -7.30 66.08
C LEU A 12 -38.61 -7.02 64.62
N LEU A 13 -39.16 -5.85 64.32
CA LEU A 13 -39.50 -5.46 62.94
C LEU A 13 -38.25 -5.10 62.12
N THR A 14 -37.23 -4.51 62.75
CA THR A 14 -35.99 -4.10 62.07
C THR A 14 -35.18 -5.26 61.45
N PRO A 15 -34.94 -6.42 62.11
CA PRO A 15 -34.26 -7.53 61.46
C PRO A 15 -35.10 -8.17 60.35
N SER A 16 -36.44 -8.16 60.46
CA SER A 16 -37.34 -8.72 59.44
C SER A 16 -37.34 -7.88 58.16
N VAL A 17 -37.35 -6.55 58.28
CA VAL A 17 -37.32 -5.66 57.12
C VAL A 17 -35.95 -5.70 56.44
N VAL A 18 -34.86 -5.78 57.21
CA VAL A 18 -33.50 -5.94 56.66
C VAL A 18 -33.35 -7.30 55.95
N LEU A 19 -33.88 -8.38 56.50
CA LEU A 19 -33.91 -9.70 55.84
C LEU A 19 -34.70 -9.67 54.53
N CYS A 20 -35.87 -8.99 54.49
CA CYS A 20 -36.64 -8.84 53.27
C CYS A 20 -35.92 -7.99 52.20
N VAL A 21 -35.22 -6.92 52.58
CA VAL A 21 -34.43 -6.11 51.64
C VAL A 21 -33.24 -6.90 51.08
N ILE A 22 -32.58 -7.72 51.91
CA ILE A 22 -31.52 -8.63 51.47
C ILE A 22 -32.05 -9.64 50.45
N VAL A 23 -33.18 -10.31 50.73
CA VAL A 23 -33.78 -11.27 49.79
C VAL A 23 -34.26 -10.60 48.49
N LEU A 24 -34.65 -9.33 48.53
CA LEU A 24 -35.05 -8.56 47.35
C LEU A 24 -33.87 -7.99 46.54
N TRP A 25 -32.66 -7.89 47.11
CA TRP A 25 -31.46 -7.37 46.43
C TRP A 25 -30.50 -8.45 45.95
N PHE A 26 -30.63 -9.69 46.41
CA PHE A 26 -29.94 -10.83 45.82
C PHE A 26 -30.81 -11.43 44.70
N PRO A 27 -30.47 -11.22 43.41
CA PRO A 27 -31.10 -12.02 42.37
C PRO A 27 -30.78 -13.48 42.68
N VAL A 28 -31.83 -14.29 42.86
CA VAL A 28 -31.70 -15.75 42.86
C VAL A 28 -31.22 -16.14 41.47
N VAL A 29 -29.90 -16.27 41.33
CA VAL A 29 -29.25 -16.82 40.14
C VAL A 29 -29.41 -18.34 40.22
N GLU A 30 -30.59 -18.81 39.85
CA GLU A 30 -30.79 -20.19 39.39
C GLU A 30 -30.31 -20.30 37.93
N ALA A 31 -29.04 -19.94 37.68
CA ALA A 31 -28.40 -20.10 36.38
C ALA A 31 -27.45 -21.29 36.44
N GLY A 32 -28.01 -22.50 36.49
CA GLY A 32 -27.21 -23.72 36.55
C GLY A 32 -27.97 -24.93 36.06
N LYS A 33 -27.60 -25.41 34.87
CA LYS A 33 -28.03 -26.66 34.23
C LYS A 33 -29.32 -26.60 33.40
N ARG A 34 -29.35 -25.67 32.44
CA ARG A 34 -29.63 -26.12 31.07
C ARG A 34 -28.31 -26.03 30.33
N ARG A 35 -27.56 -27.14 30.28
CA ARG A 35 -26.54 -27.27 29.25
C ARG A 35 -27.31 -27.25 27.95
N VAL A 36 -27.26 -26.13 27.24
CA VAL A 36 -27.67 -26.09 25.85
C VAL A 36 -26.76 -27.09 25.17
N HIS A 37 -27.29 -28.27 24.88
CA HIS A 37 -26.61 -29.24 24.06
C HIS A 37 -26.74 -28.68 22.65
N ILE A 38 -25.71 -27.95 22.22
CA ILE A 38 -25.56 -27.59 20.83
C ILE A 38 -25.37 -28.94 20.12
N PRO A 39 -26.32 -29.38 19.28
CA PRO A 39 -26.10 -30.58 18.49
C PRO A 39 -24.83 -30.34 17.66
N ASP A 40 -23.96 -31.35 17.56
CA ASP A 40 -22.72 -31.28 16.78
C ASP A 40 -23.00 -31.06 15.27
N ASP A 41 -24.26 -31.27 14.88
CA ASP A 41 -24.80 -30.97 13.56
C ASP A 41 -25.25 -29.50 13.49
N LEU A 42 -24.29 -28.60 13.25
CA LEU A 42 -24.50 -27.17 12.95
C LEU A 42 -24.97 -26.94 11.50
N ALA A 43 -25.44 -27.96 10.78
CA ALA A 43 -25.88 -27.83 9.40
C ALA A 43 -27.11 -26.92 9.20
N ASP A 44 -27.85 -26.62 10.27
CA ASP A 44 -29.01 -25.69 10.23
C ASP A 44 -28.61 -24.21 10.43
N VAL A 45 -27.37 -23.95 10.86
CA VAL A 45 -26.85 -22.59 11.06
C VAL A 45 -26.48 -22.02 9.71
N VAL A 46 -27.40 -21.23 9.16
CA VAL A 46 -27.12 -20.42 7.98
C VAL A 46 -26.43 -19.14 8.43
N ASP A 47 -25.09 -19.08 8.30
CA ASP A 47 -24.30 -17.87 8.52
C ASP A 47 -24.72 -16.78 7.51
N ASN A 48 -25.67 -15.94 7.90
CA ASN A 48 -26.13 -14.81 7.10
C ASN A 48 -25.33 -13.52 7.37
N GLU A 49 -24.19 -13.62 8.06
CA GLU A 49 -23.31 -12.50 8.46
C GLU A 49 -21.93 -12.55 7.78
N GLU A 50 -21.71 -13.42 6.79
CA GLU A 50 -20.66 -13.17 5.81
C GLU A 50 -21.21 -12.19 4.78
N ASP A 51 -20.82 -10.92 4.92
CA ASP A 51 -21.05 -9.86 3.95
C ASP A 51 -20.78 -10.37 2.53
N ASP A 52 -21.62 -9.96 1.57
CA ASP A 52 -21.45 -10.36 0.17
C ASP A 52 -20.04 -10.05 -0.36
N ASP A 53 -19.37 -9.05 0.23
CA ASP A 53 -17.99 -8.68 -0.05
C ASP A 53 -16.98 -9.74 0.43
N TRP A 54 -17.23 -10.41 1.56
CA TRP A 54 -16.38 -11.48 2.07
C TRP A 54 -16.53 -12.76 1.24
N LYS A 55 -17.74 -13.08 0.78
CA LYS A 55 -18.01 -14.20 -0.14
C LYS A 55 -17.38 -14.01 -1.52
N GLN A 56 -17.05 -12.77 -1.88
CA GLN A 56 -16.37 -12.41 -3.12
C GLN A 56 -14.84 -12.37 -2.95
N TRP A 57 -14.35 -12.29 -1.72
CA TRP A 57 -12.93 -12.32 -1.41
C TRP A 57 -12.31 -13.67 -1.79
N GLY A 58 -11.30 -13.67 -2.67
CA GLY A 58 -10.61 -14.87 -3.15
C GLY A 58 -11.24 -15.57 -4.36
N LYS A 59 -12.46 -15.19 -4.79
CA LYS A 59 -12.95 -15.59 -6.11
C LYS A 59 -12.20 -14.77 -7.17
N PRO A 60 -11.67 -15.39 -8.24
CA PRO A 60 -11.06 -14.64 -9.32
C PRO A 60 -12.11 -13.68 -9.89
N THR A 61 -11.95 -12.40 -9.59
CA THR A 61 -12.84 -11.34 -10.04
C THR A 61 -12.87 -11.35 -11.56
N THR A 62 -13.95 -11.85 -12.15
CA THR A 62 -14.20 -11.81 -13.59
C THR A 62 -14.40 -10.37 -14.10
N ILE A 63 -14.53 -9.39 -13.19
CA ILE A 63 -14.73 -7.97 -13.49
C ILE A 63 -13.47 -7.33 -14.11
N ARG A 64 -12.25 -7.87 -13.92
CA ARG A 64 -11.06 -7.33 -14.62
C ARG A 64 -10.92 -7.80 -16.07
N GLY A 65 -11.88 -8.56 -16.58
CA GLY A 65 -11.97 -8.90 -18.00
C GLY A 65 -13.00 -8.07 -18.79
N SER A 66 -13.92 -7.34 -18.13
CA SER A 66 -15.06 -6.72 -18.84
C SER A 66 -14.95 -5.22 -19.10
N GLU A 67 -14.05 -4.50 -18.45
CA GLU A 67 -13.84 -3.06 -18.73
C GLU A 67 -12.86 -2.81 -19.87
N ILE A 68 -11.98 -3.77 -20.14
CA ILE A 68 -11.10 -3.71 -21.31
C ILE A 68 -11.93 -4.23 -22.48
N GLY A 69 -12.65 -3.32 -23.11
CA GLY A 69 -13.26 -3.58 -24.40
C GLY A 69 -12.23 -4.17 -25.39
N PRO A 70 -12.70 -4.82 -26.47
CA PRO A 70 -11.81 -5.34 -27.50
C PRO A 70 -10.79 -4.26 -27.88
N PRO A 71 -9.50 -4.62 -28.07
CA PRO A 71 -8.47 -3.64 -28.40
C PRO A 71 -8.99 -2.74 -29.52
N PRO A 72 -8.91 -1.41 -29.36
CA PRO A 72 -9.41 -0.49 -30.36
C PRO A 72 -8.78 -0.90 -31.69
N ALA A 73 -9.60 -0.98 -32.75
CA ALA A 73 -9.07 -1.24 -34.08
C ALA A 73 -7.98 -0.18 -34.33
N PHE A 74 -6.74 -0.62 -34.56
CA PHE A 74 -5.62 0.29 -34.78
C PHE A 74 -5.88 1.06 -36.07
N THR A 75 -6.53 2.22 -35.94
CA THR A 75 -6.82 3.11 -37.06
C THR A 75 -5.53 3.75 -37.53
N ASP A 76 -5.37 3.82 -38.84
CA ASP A 76 -4.24 4.47 -39.51
C ASP A 76 -4.14 5.95 -39.06
N GLY A 77 -3.19 6.24 -38.16
CA GLY A 77 -3.01 7.57 -37.54
C GLY A 77 -2.86 7.65 -36.02
N MET A 78 -2.95 6.54 -35.27
CA MET A 78 -2.67 6.55 -33.82
C MET A 78 -1.16 6.74 -33.54
N ASP A 79 -0.79 7.66 -32.64
CA ASP A 79 0.61 7.86 -32.22
C ASP A 79 1.14 6.63 -31.48
N VAL A 80 2.42 6.29 -31.70
CA VAL A 80 3.10 5.13 -31.11
C VAL A 80 3.02 5.15 -29.57
N ARG A 81 2.99 6.34 -28.97
CA ARG A 81 2.88 6.54 -27.52
C ARG A 81 1.52 6.13 -26.97
N ASP A 82 0.45 6.43 -27.70
CA ASP A 82 -0.92 6.07 -27.31
C ASP A 82 -1.12 4.57 -27.44
N TYR A 83 -0.54 3.95 -28.47
CA TYR A 83 -0.50 2.50 -28.63
C TYR A 83 0.22 1.80 -27.46
N GLN A 84 1.39 2.29 -27.07
CA GLN A 84 2.14 1.76 -25.93
C GLN A 84 1.35 1.88 -24.62
N ARG A 85 0.67 3.01 -24.40
CA ARG A 85 -0.21 3.21 -23.25
C ARG A 85 -1.34 2.18 -23.22
N GLU A 86 -1.98 1.92 -24.36
CA GLU A 86 -3.06 0.95 -24.48
C GLU A 86 -2.61 -0.49 -24.24
N LEU A 87 -1.38 -0.86 -24.64
CA LEU A 87 -0.83 -2.18 -24.34
C LEU A 87 -0.46 -2.33 -22.86
N ILE A 88 0.16 -1.33 -22.24
CA ILE A 88 0.56 -1.38 -20.82
C ILE A 88 -0.67 -1.44 -19.90
N LYS A 89 -1.76 -0.74 -20.24
CA LYS A 89 -3.05 -0.87 -19.51
C LYS A 89 -3.58 -2.31 -19.45
N ARG A 90 -3.23 -3.13 -20.44
CA ARG A 90 -3.64 -4.53 -20.56
C ARG A 90 -2.61 -5.49 -19.95
N GLU A 91 -1.43 -5.01 -19.55
CA GLU A 91 -0.38 -5.81 -18.94
C GLU A 91 -0.66 -5.95 -17.44
N PHE A 92 -1.29 -7.07 -17.06
CA PHE A 92 -1.70 -7.36 -15.69
C PHE A 92 -0.62 -8.05 -14.83
N GLY A 93 0.65 -7.90 -15.19
CA GLY A 93 1.78 -8.58 -14.53
C GLY A 93 2.62 -7.67 -13.63
N PRO A 94 3.36 -8.24 -12.66
CA PRO A 94 4.41 -7.51 -11.96
C PRO A 94 5.43 -6.97 -12.95
N SER A 95 5.73 -5.68 -12.84
CA SER A 95 6.69 -4.99 -13.70
C SER A 95 7.87 -4.49 -12.87
N MET A 96 9.05 -4.45 -13.50
CA MET A 96 10.26 -3.90 -12.88
C MET A 96 10.77 -2.70 -13.68
N GLY A 97 11.03 -1.61 -12.98
CA GLY A 97 11.55 -0.38 -13.53
C GLY A 97 12.89 0.02 -12.91
N PHE A 98 13.73 0.71 -13.67
CA PHE A 98 15.00 1.26 -13.21
C PHE A 98 15.04 2.76 -13.51
N ALA A 99 15.10 3.58 -12.46
CA ALA A 99 15.38 5.00 -12.58
C ALA A 99 16.89 5.23 -12.50
N LYS A 100 17.45 5.85 -13.53
CA LYS A 100 18.79 6.42 -13.49
C LYS A 100 18.70 7.88 -13.11
N LEU A 101 19.42 8.22 -12.05
CA LEU A 101 19.52 9.56 -11.54
C LEU A 101 20.54 10.37 -12.37
N ARG A 102 20.40 11.70 -12.33
CA ARG A 102 21.31 12.67 -12.97
C ARG A 102 22.77 12.42 -12.59
N ILE A 103 23.65 12.21 -13.58
CA ILE A 103 25.07 11.86 -13.37
C ILE A 103 25.93 13.10 -13.15
N ASP A 104 25.48 14.24 -13.65
CA ASP A 104 26.10 15.56 -13.50
C ASP A 104 26.17 16.04 -12.05
N VAL A 105 25.26 15.57 -11.20
CA VAL A 105 25.26 15.88 -9.76
C VAL A 105 26.09 14.84 -9.01
N PRO A 106 27.23 15.21 -8.38
CA PRO A 106 27.99 14.30 -7.56
C PRO A 106 27.15 13.87 -6.35
N ARG A 107 27.05 12.57 -6.12
CA ARG A 107 26.28 11.98 -5.01
C ARG A 107 27.12 11.11 -4.10
N GLU A 108 26.80 11.14 -2.82
CA GLU A 108 27.31 10.19 -1.85
C GLU A 108 26.53 8.86 -1.90
N LEU A 109 27.09 7.82 -1.27
CA LEU A 109 26.49 6.47 -1.30
C LEU A 109 25.12 6.42 -0.62
N ASP A 110 24.90 7.21 0.43
CA ASP A 110 23.66 7.23 1.22
C ASP A 110 22.54 8.09 0.57
N GLU A 111 22.86 8.86 -0.47
CA GLU A 111 21.91 9.77 -1.06
C GLU A 111 20.84 9.06 -1.91
N ALA A 112 21.23 8.05 -2.69
CA ALA A 112 20.29 7.26 -3.49
C ALA A 112 19.28 6.48 -2.62
N PRO A 113 19.69 5.80 -1.53
CA PRO A 113 18.76 5.24 -0.55
C PRO A 113 17.80 6.28 0.03
N ARG A 114 18.28 7.47 0.38
CA ARG A 114 17.44 8.56 0.91
C ARG A 114 16.39 9.01 -0.11
N ILE A 115 16.77 9.14 -1.38
CA ILE A 115 15.85 9.46 -2.48
C ILE A 115 14.82 8.33 -2.65
N ALA A 116 15.26 7.06 -2.64
CA ALA A 116 14.39 5.91 -2.76
C ALA A 116 13.32 5.88 -1.65
N THR A 117 13.71 6.10 -0.40
CA THR A 117 12.77 6.18 0.74
C THR A 117 11.78 7.34 0.56
N LYS A 118 12.27 8.52 0.18
CA LYS A 118 11.41 9.69 -0.08
C LYS A 118 10.38 9.39 -1.18
N TRP A 119 10.82 8.79 -2.27
CA TRP A 119 9.95 8.43 -3.38
C TRP A 119 8.96 7.32 -2.99
N ALA A 120 9.38 6.37 -2.15
CA ALA A 120 8.49 5.33 -1.63
C ALA A 120 7.34 5.95 -0.82
N ASP A 121 7.66 6.92 0.04
CA ASP A 121 6.64 7.59 0.85
C ASP A 121 5.70 8.46 -0.01
N LEU A 122 6.21 9.11 -1.06
CA LEU A 122 5.39 9.87 -2.01
C LEU A 122 4.49 8.99 -2.88
N LEU A 123 4.95 7.79 -3.27
CA LEU A 123 4.14 6.87 -4.06
C LEU A 123 3.08 6.18 -3.18
N LYS A 124 3.40 5.91 -1.91
CA LYS A 124 2.42 5.44 -0.92
C LYS A 124 1.29 6.43 -0.70
N THR A 125 1.56 7.75 -0.65
CA THR A 125 0.47 8.75 -0.55
C THR A 125 -0.41 8.79 -1.79
N GLY A 126 0.14 8.39 -2.95
CA GLY A 126 -0.61 8.19 -4.19
C GLY A 126 -1.37 6.85 -4.28
N SER A 127 -1.41 6.04 -3.21
CA SER A 127 -1.98 4.68 -3.22
C SER A 127 -1.28 3.70 -4.19
N ILE A 128 -0.08 4.05 -4.67
CA ILE A 128 0.71 3.19 -5.55
C ILE A 128 1.61 2.32 -4.68
N ASN A 129 1.32 1.02 -4.67
CA ASN A 129 2.17 0.07 -3.96
C ASN A 129 3.35 -0.32 -4.84
N CYS A 130 4.54 0.18 -4.53
CA CYS A 130 5.78 -0.22 -5.19
C CYS A 130 6.89 -0.43 -4.16
N HIS A 131 7.75 -1.41 -4.43
CA HIS A 131 8.92 -1.68 -3.62
C HIS A 131 10.14 -1.03 -4.29
N ILE A 132 10.76 -0.07 -3.61
CA ILE A 132 11.83 0.76 -4.16
C ILE A 132 13.13 0.44 -3.43
N VAL A 133 14.19 0.19 -4.20
CA VAL A 133 15.52 -0.14 -3.66
C VAL A 133 16.58 0.66 -4.41
N ALA A 134 17.51 1.27 -3.69
CA ALA A 134 18.72 1.81 -4.30
C ALA A 134 19.68 0.66 -4.66
N VAL A 135 20.01 0.54 -5.93
CA VAL A 135 20.94 -0.50 -6.44
C VAL A 135 22.37 0.03 -6.37
N ASP A 136 22.58 1.26 -6.86
CA ASP A 136 23.86 1.94 -6.91
C ASP A 136 23.69 3.43 -6.54
N ARG A 137 24.78 4.20 -6.53
CA ARG A 137 24.78 5.66 -6.28
C ARG A 137 23.89 6.48 -7.21
N SER A 138 23.60 5.97 -8.41
CA SER A 138 22.80 6.65 -9.43
C SER A 138 21.66 5.81 -9.98
N THR A 139 21.39 4.64 -9.40
CA THR A 139 20.36 3.72 -9.92
C THR A 139 19.42 3.32 -8.81
N ILE A 140 18.13 3.55 -9.02
CA ILE A 140 17.03 3.13 -8.14
C ILE A 140 16.15 2.15 -8.90
N MET A 141 15.91 0.99 -8.32
CA MET A 141 15.03 -0.04 -8.86
C MET A 141 13.64 0.07 -8.23
N PHE A 142 12.62 -0.18 -9.04
CA PHE A 142 11.22 -0.21 -8.68
C PHE A 142 10.66 -1.59 -9.03
N THR A 143 10.08 -2.25 -8.05
CA THR A 143 9.24 -3.44 -8.28
C THR A 143 7.79 -3.00 -8.11
N ILE A 144 7.02 -3.12 -9.19
CA ILE A 144 5.64 -2.65 -9.30
C ILE A 144 4.77 -3.91 -9.42
N PRO A 145 4.14 -4.37 -8.32
CA PRO A 145 3.33 -5.59 -8.34
C PRO A 145 2.13 -5.50 -9.30
N ASN A 146 1.56 -4.30 -9.45
CA ASN A 146 0.46 -4.01 -10.36
C ASN A 146 0.96 -3.27 -11.60
N GLY A 147 1.04 -3.95 -12.75
CA GLY A 147 1.52 -3.35 -14.00
C GLY A 147 0.75 -2.11 -14.47
N GLN A 148 -0.52 -1.96 -14.05
CA GLN A 148 -1.34 -0.78 -14.37
C GLN A 148 -0.73 0.52 -13.82
N ASP A 149 -0.06 0.45 -12.67
CA ASP A 149 0.54 1.60 -12.01
C ASP A 149 1.88 2.00 -12.67
N ALA A 150 2.42 1.18 -13.58
CA ALA A 150 3.75 1.39 -14.15
C ALA A 150 3.87 2.69 -14.95
N LEU A 151 2.78 3.12 -15.59
CA LEU A 151 2.74 4.40 -16.30
C LEU A 151 2.75 5.59 -15.35
N GLU A 152 2.02 5.49 -14.24
CA GLU A 152 1.97 6.53 -13.21
C GLU A 152 3.32 6.65 -12.50
N VAL A 153 3.95 5.52 -12.17
CA VAL A 153 5.31 5.49 -11.62
C VAL A 153 6.30 6.12 -12.59
N LYS A 154 6.21 5.82 -13.89
CA LYS A 154 7.04 6.44 -14.93
C LYS A 154 6.85 7.96 -14.96
N ASP A 155 5.60 8.45 -14.96
CA ASP A 155 5.30 9.88 -14.97
C ASP A 155 5.77 10.57 -13.68
N PHE A 156 5.58 9.92 -12.52
CA PHE A 156 6.11 10.38 -11.25
C PHE A 156 7.63 10.49 -11.28
N VAL A 157 8.36 9.43 -11.66
CA VAL A 157 9.83 9.46 -11.69
C VAL A 157 10.33 10.56 -12.61
N LEU A 158 9.77 10.68 -13.82
CA LEU A 158 10.18 11.72 -14.78
C LEU A 158 9.76 13.14 -14.36
N SER A 159 8.88 13.30 -13.37
CA SER A 159 8.61 14.60 -12.75
C SER A 159 9.70 15.03 -11.76
N GLN A 160 10.40 14.08 -11.13
CA GLN A 160 11.40 14.35 -10.08
C GLN A 160 12.72 14.87 -10.68
N PRO A 161 13.23 16.04 -10.26
CA PRO A 161 14.41 16.68 -10.89
C PRO A 161 15.67 15.82 -10.83
N GLU A 162 15.78 14.93 -9.85
CA GLU A 162 16.88 14.01 -9.66
C GLU A 162 16.91 12.90 -10.73
N ALA A 163 15.78 12.60 -11.36
CA ALA A 163 15.67 11.55 -12.37
C ALA A 163 16.11 12.05 -13.75
N TYR A 164 16.89 11.21 -14.45
CA TYR A 164 17.33 11.43 -15.81
C TYR A 164 16.61 10.51 -16.81
N GLU A 165 16.64 9.22 -16.55
CA GLU A 165 16.06 8.18 -17.41
C GLU A 165 15.30 7.18 -16.57
N PHE A 166 14.15 6.71 -17.05
CA PHE A 166 13.40 5.62 -16.44
C PHE A 166 13.23 4.49 -17.46
N ARG A 167 13.71 3.31 -17.12
CA ARG A 167 13.57 2.10 -17.95
C ARG A 167 12.47 1.22 -17.37
N LEU A 168 11.57 0.74 -18.22
CA LEU A 168 10.54 -0.24 -17.87
C LEU A 168 10.62 -1.38 -18.88
N GLY A 169 11.12 -2.54 -18.45
CA GLY A 169 11.41 -3.65 -19.36
C GLY A 169 12.39 -3.23 -20.47
N GLN A 170 11.93 -3.29 -21.73
CA GLN A 170 12.71 -2.86 -22.91
C GLN A 170 12.51 -1.38 -23.27
N SER A 171 11.51 -0.72 -22.69
CA SER A 171 11.20 0.68 -22.99
C SER A 171 12.04 1.61 -22.14
N THR A 172 12.60 2.64 -22.76
CA THR A 172 13.39 3.67 -22.09
C THR A 172 12.70 5.02 -22.26
N PHE A 173 12.43 5.69 -21.14
CA PHE A 173 11.74 6.97 -21.10
C PHE A 173 12.65 8.06 -20.54
N ARG A 174 12.57 9.25 -21.14
CA ARG A 174 13.39 10.42 -20.78
C ARG A 174 12.52 11.67 -20.82
N ARG A 175 13.00 12.74 -20.19
CA ARG A 175 12.38 14.06 -20.33
C ARG A 175 12.61 14.58 -21.76
N PRO A 176 11.65 15.34 -22.32
CA PRO A 176 11.83 15.92 -23.65
C PRO A 176 13.05 16.85 -23.65
N GLY A 177 13.99 16.60 -24.56
CA GLY A 177 15.23 17.38 -24.72
C GLY A 177 16.48 16.81 -24.07
N ASP A 178 16.37 15.82 -23.18
CA ASP A 178 17.55 15.17 -22.59
C ASP A 178 18.18 14.17 -23.60
N PRO A 179 19.51 14.23 -23.84
CA PRO A 179 20.20 13.32 -24.76
C PRO A 179 20.28 11.88 -24.22
N GLU A 180 20.84 10.96 -25.00
CA GLU A 180 21.03 9.59 -24.53
C GLU A 180 22.08 9.54 -23.42
N LEU A 181 21.85 8.68 -22.42
CA LEU A 181 22.73 8.58 -21.27
C LEU A 181 24.18 8.25 -21.67
N GLU A 182 24.37 7.39 -22.67
CA GLU A 182 25.70 6.99 -23.15
C GLU A 182 26.49 8.19 -23.69
N VAL A 183 25.82 9.08 -24.43
CA VAL A 183 26.40 10.32 -24.95
C VAL A 183 26.80 11.25 -23.81
N VAL A 184 25.99 11.34 -22.75
CA VAL A 184 26.32 12.14 -21.56
C VAL A 184 27.51 11.56 -20.80
N VAL A 185 27.52 10.25 -20.59
CA VAL A 185 28.63 9.56 -19.91
C VAL A 185 29.93 9.73 -20.68
N GLU A 186 29.89 9.61 -22.01
CA GLU A 186 31.06 9.80 -22.85
C GLU A 186 31.57 11.25 -22.81
N ARG A 187 30.66 12.23 -22.86
CA ARG A 187 31.02 13.66 -22.71
C ARG A 187 31.70 13.93 -21.37
N MET A 188 31.15 13.41 -20.28
CA MET A 188 31.70 13.54 -18.93
C MET A 188 33.09 12.88 -18.80
N LYS A 189 33.30 11.73 -19.44
CA LYS A 189 34.63 11.08 -19.49
C LYS A 189 35.65 11.95 -20.20
N ARG A 190 35.32 12.45 -21.40
CA ARG A 190 36.20 13.34 -22.18
C ARG A 190 36.53 14.63 -21.42
N GLU A 191 35.57 15.22 -20.71
CA GLU A 191 35.81 16.41 -19.88
C GLU A 191 36.75 16.11 -18.69
N ARG A 192 36.62 14.94 -18.08
CA ARG A 192 37.50 14.51 -16.99
C ARG A 192 38.93 14.27 -17.48
N GLU A 193 39.10 13.61 -18.63
CA GLU A 193 40.40 13.40 -19.27
C GLU A 193 41.09 14.72 -19.63
N LYS A 194 40.34 15.69 -20.17
CA LYS A 194 40.87 17.04 -20.44
C LYS A 194 41.35 17.75 -19.18
N LYS A 195 40.55 17.77 -18.12
CA LYS A 195 40.93 18.37 -16.83
C LYS A 195 42.17 17.72 -16.22
N GLU A 196 42.30 16.40 -16.37
CA GLU A 196 43.49 15.67 -15.90
C GLU A 196 44.73 16.02 -16.72
N HIS A 197 44.59 16.23 -18.04
CA HIS A 197 45.68 16.70 -18.89
C HIS A 197 46.11 18.12 -18.54
N GLU A 198 45.16 19.05 -18.39
CA GLU A 198 45.41 20.45 -18.02
C GLU A 198 46.12 20.55 -16.64
N MET A 199 45.68 19.80 -15.63
CA MET A 199 46.38 19.76 -14.33
C MET A 199 47.81 19.21 -14.41
N LYS A 200 48.08 18.27 -15.32
CA LYS A 200 49.43 17.70 -15.50
C LYS A 200 50.36 18.65 -16.25
N GLU A 201 49.83 19.53 -17.09
CA GLU A 201 50.61 20.56 -17.78
C GLU A 201 50.92 21.78 -16.88
N GLU A 202 50.11 22.02 -15.85
CA GLU A 202 50.32 23.11 -14.88
C GLU A 202 51.24 22.77 -13.69
N LEU A 203 51.69 21.51 -13.55
CA LEU A 203 52.56 21.01 -12.46
C LEU A 203 54.01 20.79 -12.92
#